data_AF-A0A1H6SFC2-F1
#
_entry.id   AF-A0A1H6SFC2-F1
#
_cell.length_a   1.000
_cell.length_b   1.000
_cell.length_c   1.000
_cell.angle_alpha   90.00
_cell.angle_beta   90.00
_cell.angle_gamma   90.00
#
_symmetry.space_group_name_H-M   'P 1'
#
loop_
_entity.id
_entity.type
_entity.pdbx_description
1 polymer ?
#
loop_
_entity_poly.entity_id
_entity_poly.type
_entity_poly.pdbx_seq_one_letter_code
_entity_poly.pdbx_strand_id
1 'polypeptide(L)' 'MRAKIFDSPNALDLMKELDQATEQMMSISVELVGGPQWQEAFDRQQKAFRSWRDYLYCKADEKPPARLLNIA' A
#
# COMPACT_ATOMS: atom_id res chain seq x y z
N MET A 1 -25.51 -9.38 17.73
CA MET A 1 -24.53 -8.52 17.04
C MET A 1 -23.87 -9.34 15.93
N ARG A 2 -24.13 -9.04 14.65
CA ARG A 2 -23.36 -9.63 13.55
C ARG A 2 -21.94 -9.07 13.64
N ALA A 3 -20.94 -9.94 13.73
CA ALA A 3 -19.56 -9.56 13.57
C ALA A 3 -19.45 -8.80 12.23
N LYS A 4 -19.10 -7.51 12.28
CA LYS A 4 -18.58 -6.83 11.10
C LYS A 4 -17.30 -7.56 10.78
N ILE A 5 -17.35 -8.46 9.80
CA ILE A 5 -16.17 -8.96 9.13
C ILE A 5 -15.53 -7.71 8.56
N PHE A 6 -14.54 -7.16 9.26
CA PHE A 6 -13.63 -6.22 8.67
C PHE A 6 -12.95 -7.04 7.58
N ASP A 7 -13.41 -6.90 6.33
CA ASP A 7 -12.64 -7.36 5.18
C ASP A 7 -11.33 -6.60 5.25
N SER A 8 -10.34 -7.24 5.87
CA SER A 8 -8.98 -6.74 5.88
C SER A 8 -8.60 -6.55 4.41
N PRO A 9 -8.11 -5.37 4.02
CA PRO A 9 -7.75 -5.13 2.63
C PRO A 9 -6.82 -6.24 2.14
N ASN A 10 -7.17 -6.84 1.01
CA ASN A 10 -6.44 -7.96 0.45
C ASN A 10 -5.06 -7.48 -0.02
N ALA A 11 -3.99 -8.16 0.41
CA ALA A 11 -2.62 -7.85 0.01
C ALA A 11 -2.48 -7.75 -1.52
N LEU A 12 -3.14 -8.65 -2.24
CA LEU A 12 -3.08 -8.70 -3.70
C LEU A 12 -3.69 -7.44 -4.32
N ASP A 13 -4.80 -6.94 -3.78
CA ASP A 13 -5.48 -5.77 -4.32
C ASP A 13 -4.68 -4.49 -4.02
N LEU A 14 -4.06 -4.41 -2.83
CA LEU A 14 -3.14 -3.32 -2.48
C LEU A 14 -1.90 -3.30 -3.39
N MET A 15 -1.31 -4.47 -3.65
CA MET A 15 -0.17 -4.58 -4.56
C MET A 15 -0.57 -4.21 -6.00
N LYS A 16 -1.73 -4.68 -6.49
CA LYS A 16 -2.23 -4.33 -7.82
C LYS A 16 -2.46 -2.82 -7.96
N GLU A 17 -3.07 -2.17 -6.98
CA GLU A 17 -3.28 -0.72 -7.04
C GLU A 17 -1.95 0.04 -7.02
N LEU A 18 -0.97 -0.39 -6.22
CA LEU A 18 0.36 0.21 -6.20
C LEU A 18 1.07 0.07 -7.56
N ASP A 19 0.98 -1.11 -8.16
CA ASP A 19 1.55 -1.39 -9.48
C ASP A 19 0.91 -0.50 -10.56
N GLN A 20 -0.42 -0.49 -10.64
CA GLN A 20 -1.17 0.34 -11.60
C GLN A 20 -0.90 1.84 -11.41
N ALA A 21 -0.84 2.33 -10.18
CA ALA A 21 -0.53 3.73 -9.92
C ALA A 21 0.90 4.09 -10.33
N THR A 22 1.85 3.16 -10.16
CA THR A 22 3.24 3.35 -10.57
C THR A 22 3.37 3.31 -12.09
N GLU A 23 2.72 2.37 -12.76
CA GLU A 23 2.64 2.30 -14.23
C GLU A 23 2.06 3.59 -14.82
N GLN A 24 0.96 4.09 -14.24
CA GLN A 24 0.35 5.34 -14.69
C GLN A 24 1.32 6.52 -14.54
N MET A 25 2.03 6.62 -13.42
CA MET A 25 3.02 7.68 -13.21
C MET A 25 4.20 7.56 -14.20
N MET A 26 4.68 6.34 -14.48
CA MET A 26 5.75 6.09 -15.45
C MET A 26 5.33 6.30 -16.91
N SER A 27 4.03 6.23 -17.20
CA SER A 27 3.49 6.49 -18.55
C SER A 27 3.50 7.98 -18.92
N ILE A 28 3.69 8.87 -17.94
CA ILE A 28 3.73 10.31 -18.17
C ILE A 28 5.04 10.69 -18.84
N SER A 29 4.94 11.42 -19.96
CA SER A 29 6.11 11.95 -20.67
C SER A 29 6.97 12.80 -19.74
N VAL A 30 8.29 12.68 -19.86
CA VAL A 30 9.27 13.41 -19.04
C VAL A 30 9.04 14.93 -19.10
N GLU A 31 8.56 15.46 -20.23
CA GLU A 31 8.27 16.88 -20.41
C GLU A 31 7.13 17.40 -19.52
N LEU A 32 6.27 16.50 -19.03
CA LEU A 32 5.13 16.82 -18.18
C LEU A 32 5.42 16.60 -16.69
N VAL A 33 6.64 16.15 -16.34
CA VAL A 33 7.08 15.98 -14.96
C VAL A 33 7.08 17.32 -14.23
N GLY A 34 6.51 17.32 -13.01
CA GLY A 34 6.29 18.55 -12.23
C GLY A 34 5.07 19.36 -12.67
N GLY A 35 4.40 18.97 -13.76
CA GLY A 35 3.11 19.53 -14.17
C GLY A 35 1.93 18.94 -13.40
N PRO A 36 0.71 19.49 -13.60
CA PRO A 36 -0.49 19.04 -12.89
C PRO A 36 -0.79 17.54 -13.07
N GLN A 37 -0.66 17.03 -14.29
CA GLN A 37 -0.89 15.61 -14.59
C GLN A 37 0.09 14.69 -13.85
N TRP A 38 1.36 15.11 -13.75
CA TRP A 38 2.35 14.38 -12.98
C TRP A 38 2.05 14.43 -11.49
N GLN A 39 1.64 15.59 -10.96
CA GLN A 39 1.28 15.72 -9.54
C GLN A 39 0.10 14.82 -9.16
N GLU A 40 -0.94 14.76 -9.99
CA GLU A 40 -2.10 13.88 -9.76
C GLU A 40 -1.70 12.39 -9.74
N ALA A 41 -0.87 11.96 -10.70
CA ALA A 41 -0.38 10.58 -10.73
C ALA A 41 0.55 10.26 -9.56
N PHE A 42 1.42 11.20 -9.19
CA PHE A 42 2.28 11.11 -8.01
C PHE A 42 1.45 10.97 -6.73
N ASP A 43 0.43 11.81 -6.55
CA ASP A 43 -0.44 11.76 -5.36
C ASP A 43 -1.18 10.42 -5.25
N ARG A 44 -1.64 9.88 -6.39
CA ARG A 44 -2.24 8.54 -6.45
C ARG A 44 -1.23 7.46 -6.05
N GLN A 45 -0.03 7.48 -6.61
CA GLN A 45 1.02 6.50 -6.33
C GLN A 45 1.44 6.54 -4.85
N GLN A 46 1.63 7.73 -4.29
CA GLN A 46 1.95 7.92 -2.87
C GLN A 46 0.84 7.41 -1.96
N LYS A 47 -0.42 7.64 -2.33
CA LYS A 47 -1.56 7.10 -1.57
C LYS A 47 -1.57 5.57 -1.57
N ALA A 48 -1.39 4.95 -2.74
CA ALA A 48 -1.32 3.49 -2.87
C ALA A 48 -0.15 2.90 -2.06
N PHE A 49 1.02 3.55 -2.13
CA PHE A 49 2.21 3.15 -1.37
C PHE A 49 1.95 3.20 0.14
N ARG A 50 1.35 4.28 0.65
CA ARG A 50 1.00 4.40 2.07
C ARG A 50 0.05 3.29 2.51
N SER A 51 -0.99 3.01 1.73
CA SER A 51 -1.93 1.93 2.05
C SER A 51 -1.26 0.55 2.09
N TRP A 52 -0.36 0.25 1.15
CA TRP A 52 0.43 -0.97 1.17
C TRP A 52 1.36 -1.05 2.39
N ARG A 53 2.07 0.03 2.68
CA ARG A 53 2.97 0.12 3.84
C ARG A 53 2.21 -0.08 5.16
N ASP A 54 1.05 0.56 5.32
CA ASP A 54 0.25 0.46 6.53
C ASP A 54 -0.28 -0.98 6.71
N TYR A 55 -0.66 -1.65 5.62
CA TYR A 55 -0.98 -3.08 5.65
C TYR A 55 0.20 -3.95 6.13
N LEU A 56 1.41 -3.69 5.62
CA LEU A 56 2.62 -4.42 6.05
C LEU A 56 2.92 -4.22 7.54
N TYR A 57 2.73 -3.01 8.07
CA TYR A 57 2.88 -2.75 9.51
C TYR A 57 1.85 -3.54 10.34
N CYS A 58 0.58 -3.52 9.95
CA CYS A 58 -0.45 -4.34 10.61
C CYS A 58 -0.09 -5.83 10.60
N LYS A 59 0.42 -6.35 9.47
CA LYS A 59 0.86 -7.75 9.37
C LYS A 59 2.14 -8.06 10.14
N ALA A 60 3.02 -7.08 10.34
CA ALA A 60 4.19 -7.22 11.19
C ALA A 60 3.79 -7.29 12.68
N ASP A 61 2.82 -6.47 13.09
CA ASP A 61 2.28 -6.46 14.47
C ASP A 61 1.41 -7.68 14.80
N GLU A 62 0.82 -8.35 13.79
CA GLU A 62 0.12 -9.63 13.95
C GLU A 62 1.07 -10.79 14.35
N LYS A 63 2.39 -10.65 14.15
CA LYS A 63 3.36 -11.64 14.66
C LYS A 63 3.56 -11.40 16.16
N PRO A 64 3.52 -12.42 17.03
CA PRO A 64 3.85 -12.22 18.43
C PRO A 64 5.26 -11.61 18.49
N PRO A 65 5.49 -10.59 19.36
CA PRO A 65 6.81 -10.01 19.49
C PRO A 65 7.80 -11.14 19.73
N ALA A 66 8.92 -11.15 19.00
CA ALA A 66 9.93 -12.22 19.06
C ALA A 66 10.41 -12.57 20.48
N ARG A 67 10.13 -11.71 21.48
CA ARG A 67 10.29 -11.96 22.91
C ARG A 67 9.42 -13.11 23.48
N LEU A 68 8.40 -13.58 22.75
CA LEU A 68 7.56 -14.72 23.16
C LEU A 68 8.04 -16.05 22.59
N LEU A 69 9.07 -16.05 21.74
CA LEU A 69 9.74 -17.27 21.27
C LEU A 69 10.85 -17.67 22.27
N ASN A 70 10.50 -17.86 23.54
CA ASN A 70 11.35 -18.59 24.48
C ASN A 70 11.18 -20.09 24.18
N ILE A 71 12.07 -20.63 23.36
CA ILE A 71 12.27 -22.07 23.24
C ILE A 71 13.04 -22.49 24.49
N ALA A 72 12.32 -23.02 25.47
CA ALA A 72 12.88 -23.74 26.61
C ALA A 72 13.30 -25.15 26.21
#